data_AF-A0A2E2JBQ0-F1
#
_entry.id   AF-A0A2E2JBQ0-F1
#
_cell.length_a   1.000
_cell.length_b   1.000
_cell.length_c   1.000
_cell.angle_alpha   90.00
_cell.angle_beta   90.00
_cell.angle_gamma   90.00
#
_symmetry.space_group_name_H-M   'P 1'
#
loop_
_entity.id
_entity.type
_entity.pdbx_description
1 polymer ?
#
loop_
_entity_poly.entity_id
_entity_poly.type
_entity_poly.pdbx_seq_one_letter_code
_entity_poly.pdbx_strand_id
1 'polypeptide(L)' 'MSLRGITDGSDQCECHRCIDEQRKGASFGGFFAPLSATKMILCGTCGCKRCPKASDHRLDCTDSNERGQAGSIYA' A
#
# COMPACT_ATOMS: atom_id res chain seq x y z
N MET A 1 4.10 -18.38 -3.75
CA MET A 1 3.71 -17.32 -2.80
C MET A 1 2.97 -16.24 -3.57
N SER A 2 1.73 -15.90 -3.24
CA SER A 2 0.99 -14.85 -3.95
C SER A 2 1.64 -13.49 -3.74
N LEU A 3 2.00 -12.80 -4.83
CA LEU A 3 2.62 -11.47 -4.87
C LEU A 3 1.66 -10.33 -4.45
N ARG A 4 0.61 -10.61 -3.66
CA ARG A 4 -0.36 -9.61 -3.22
C ARG A 4 0.02 -9.12 -1.82
N GLY A 5 -0.04 -7.80 -1.60
CA GLY A 5 0.19 -7.20 -0.28
C GLY A 5 -0.93 -7.54 0.72
N ILE A 6 -0.87 -7.02 1.95
CA ILE A 6 -1.99 -7.11 2.91
C ILE A 6 -2.67 -5.75 2.97
N THR A 7 -3.98 -5.66 2.72
CA THR A 7 -4.75 -4.40 2.73
C THR A 7 -6.11 -4.56 3.39
N ASP A 8 -6.12 -5.10 4.62
CA ASP A 8 -7.34 -5.47 5.37
C ASP A 8 -7.53 -4.67 6.68
N GLY A 9 -6.61 -3.75 7.01
CA GLY A 9 -6.66 -2.96 8.23
C GLY A 9 -6.11 -3.66 9.48
N SER A 10 -5.60 -4.88 9.37
CA SER A 10 -4.87 -5.55 10.46
C SER A 10 -3.54 -4.86 10.79
N ASP A 11 -2.89 -5.27 11.87
CA ASP A 11 -1.52 -4.84 12.21
C ASP A 11 -0.49 -5.21 11.12
N GLN A 12 -0.82 -6.13 10.22
CA GLN A 12 0.01 -6.51 9.08
C GLN A 12 -0.34 -5.73 7.80
N CYS A 13 -1.33 -4.84 7.82
CA CYS A 13 -1.75 -4.05 6.66
C CYS A 13 -0.62 -3.16 6.12
N GLU A 14 -0.37 -3.23 4.84
CA GLU A 14 0.71 -2.51 4.14
C GLU A 14 0.18 -1.52 3.11
N CYS A 15 -1.09 -1.09 3.21
CA CYS A 15 -1.55 0.04 2.41
C CYS A 15 -0.72 1.29 2.75
N HIS A 16 -0.61 2.24 1.83
CA HIS A 16 0.21 3.44 2.03
C HIS A 16 -0.12 4.18 3.33
N ARG A 17 -1.41 4.31 3.64
CA ARG A 17 -1.89 4.91 4.89
C ARG A 17 -1.35 4.21 6.14
N CYS A 18 -1.44 2.87 6.23
CA CYS A 18 -0.95 2.14 7.39
C CYS A 18 0.58 2.13 7.50
N ILE A 19 1.29 2.18 6.37
CA ILE A 19 2.76 2.33 6.38
C ILE A 19 3.16 3.65 7.03
N ASP A 20 2.47 4.74 6.71
CA ASP A 20 2.73 6.06 7.29
C ASP A 20 2.30 6.13 8.76
N GLU A 21 1.03 5.81 9.06
CA GLU A 21 0.46 5.91 10.40
C GLU A 21 1.18 5.01 11.43
N GLN A 22 1.61 3.81 11.02
CA GLN A 22 2.31 2.87 11.90
C GLN A 22 3.83 2.96 11.76
N ARG A 23 4.34 3.93 10.98
CA ARG A 23 5.78 4.11 10.67
C ARG A 23 6.47 2.79 10.29
N LYS A 24 5.86 2.02 9.39
CA LYS A 24 6.42 0.75 8.93
C LYS A 24 7.60 1.02 8.01
N GLY A 25 8.75 0.49 8.35
CA GLY A 25 9.97 0.68 7.59
C GLY A 25 11.14 -0.02 8.23
N ALA A 26 12.32 0.24 7.69
CA ALA A 26 13.57 -0.28 8.24
C ALA A 26 14.55 0.88 8.45
N SER A 27 15.31 0.77 9.54
CA SER A 27 16.39 1.70 9.84
C SER A 27 17.71 1.12 9.36
N PHE A 28 18.43 1.86 8.53
CA PHE A 28 19.74 1.50 8.01
C PHE A 28 20.74 2.59 8.40
N GLY A 29 21.67 2.28 9.32
CA GLY A 29 22.73 3.22 9.71
C GLY A 29 22.23 4.56 10.27
N GLY A 30 21.12 4.56 11.01
CA GLY A 30 20.50 5.78 11.56
C GLY A 30 19.52 6.49 10.62
N PHE A 31 19.39 6.04 9.36
CA PHE A 31 18.37 6.53 8.43
C PHE A 31 17.15 5.62 8.42
N PHE A 32 15.95 6.18 8.60
CA PHE A 32 14.69 5.43 8.51
C PHE A 32 14.12 5.50 7.08
N ALA A 33 13.91 4.35 6.46
CA ALA A 33 13.24 4.23 5.16
C ALA A 33 11.86 3.56 5.34
N PRO A 34 10.75 4.23 4.96
CA PRO A 34 9.43 3.61 5.03
C PRO A 34 9.32 2.46 4.00
N LEU A 35 8.43 1.49 4.26
CA LEU A 35 8.21 0.36 3.35
C LEU A 35 7.83 0.83 1.94
N SER A 36 7.06 1.91 1.82
CA SER A 36 6.66 2.50 0.54
C SER A 36 7.82 3.07 -0.28
N ALA A 37 8.98 3.33 0.33
CA ALA A 37 10.19 3.77 -0.37
C ALA A 37 11.10 2.60 -0.78
N THR A 38 10.86 1.39 -0.25
CA THR A 38 11.77 0.24 -0.42
C THR A 38 11.13 -0.92 -1.18
N LYS A 39 9.80 -0.97 -1.30
CA LYS A 39 9.09 -1.97 -2.10
C LYS A 39 7.85 -1.42 -2.80
N MET A 40 7.36 -2.18 -3.77
CA MET A 40 6.09 -1.89 -4.44
C MET A 40 4.92 -2.25 -3.54
N ILE A 41 4.03 -1.28 -3.30
CA ILE A 41 2.82 -1.49 -2.51
C ILE A 41 1.67 -1.84 -3.45
N LEU A 42 1.11 -3.03 -3.24
CA LEU A 42 0.06 -3.59 -4.07
C LEU A 42 -1.19 -3.85 -3.23
N CYS A 43 -2.37 -3.63 -3.83
CA CYS A 43 -3.62 -4.02 -3.20
C CYS A 43 -3.61 -5.51 -2.86
N GLY A 44 -3.95 -5.87 -1.63
CA GLY A 44 -3.99 -7.27 -1.21
C GLY A 44 -5.11 -8.08 -1.85
N THR A 45 -6.15 -7.40 -2.32
CA THR A 45 -7.27 -8.03 -3.03
C THR A 45 -6.93 -8.28 -4.50
N CYS A 46 -6.60 -7.25 -5.27
CA CYS A 46 -6.40 -7.36 -6.74
C CYS A 46 -4.94 -7.39 -7.20
N GLY A 47 -3.98 -6.96 -6.39
CA GLY A 47 -2.57 -6.87 -6.78
C GLY A 47 -2.19 -5.66 -7.63
N CYS A 48 -3.10 -4.71 -7.87
CA CYS A 48 -2.80 -3.49 -8.62
C CYS A 48 -2.22 -2.38 -7.72
N LYS A 49 -1.17 -1.70 -8.19
CA LYS A 49 -0.51 -0.60 -7.45
C LYS A 49 -1.33 0.71 -7.45
N ARG A 50 -2.14 0.94 -8.49
CA ARG A 50 -2.98 2.15 -8.58
C ARG A 50 -4.39 1.98 -8.02
N CYS A 51 -4.70 0.81 -7.47
CA CYS A 51 -5.98 0.57 -6.81
C CYS A 51 -6.11 1.48 -5.56
N PRO A 52 -7.25 2.17 -5.36
CA PRO A 52 -7.48 3.01 -4.18
C PRO A 52 -7.29 2.26 -2.86
N LYS A 53 -7.70 0.98 -2.80
CA LYS A 53 -7.46 0.10 -1.64
C LYS A 53 -5.97 -0.09 -1.27
N ALA A 54 -5.04 0.02 -2.23
CA ALA A 54 -3.59 0.01 -1.95
C ALA A 54 -3.14 1.31 -1.28
N SER A 55 -3.83 2.42 -1.54
CA SER A 55 -3.58 3.71 -0.91
C SER A 55 -4.11 3.74 0.52
N ASP A 56 -5.36 3.30 0.69
CA ASP A 56 -6.03 3.18 1.98
C ASP A 56 -6.94 1.95 1.97
N HIS A 57 -6.72 1.00 2.90
CA HIS A 57 -7.47 -0.25 3.00
C HIS A 57 -8.99 -0.05 3.16
N ARG A 58 -9.43 1.15 3.61
CA ARG A 58 -10.84 1.53 3.77
C ARG A 58 -11.54 1.89 2.46
N LEU A 59 -10.77 2.15 1.40
CA LEU A 59 -11.32 2.43 0.08
C LEU A 59 -11.62 1.13 -0.67
N ASP A 60 -12.59 1.22 -1.57
CA ASP A 60 -12.99 0.08 -2.39
C ASP A 60 -11.89 -0.37 -3.34
N CYS A 61 -11.84 -1.68 -3.56
CA CYS A 61 -10.99 -2.25 -4.60
C CYS A 61 -11.67 -2.06 -5.95
N THR A 62 -10.99 -1.39 -6.89
CA THR A 62 -11.51 -1.16 -8.25
C THR A 62 -11.03 -2.20 -9.25
N ASP A 63 -10.22 -3.18 -8.82
CA ASP A 63 -9.62 -4.22 -9.66
C ASP A 63 -8.90 -3.66 -10.91
N SER A 64 -8.29 -2.47 -10.76
CA SER A 64 -7.68 -1.75 -11.87
C SER A 64 -6.32 -1.15 -11.51
N ASN A 65 -5.47 -1.05 -12.53
CA ASN A 65 -4.19 -0.35 -12.48
C ASN A 65 -4.16 0.91 -13.35
N GLU A 66 -5.31 1.34 -13.88
CA GLU A 66 -5.45 2.55 -14.67
C GLU A 66 -5.18 3.83 -13.83
N ARG A 67 -4.87 4.95 -14.51
CA ARG A 67 -4.66 6.25 -13.86
C ARG A 67 -5.99 6.93 -13.52
N GLY A 68 -5.97 7.99 -12.70
CA GLY A 68 -7.17 8.78 -12.38
C GLY A 68 -8.20 8.11 -11.47
N GLN A 69 -7.86 6.95 -10.89
CA GLN A 69 -8.74 6.26 -9.92
C GLN A 69 -8.89 7.11 -8.65
N ALA A 70 -10.11 7.51 -8.31
CA ALA A 70 -10.38 8.35 -7.15
C ALA A 70 -9.85 7.71 -5.84
N GLY A 71 -9.11 8.46 -5.04
CA GLY A 71 -8.50 7.98 -3.79
C GLY A 71 -7.21 7.19 -3.96
N SER A 72 -6.77 6.94 -5.19
CA SER A 72 -5.42 6.43 -5.47
C SER A 72 -4.37 7.53 -5.24
N ILE A 73 -3.26 7.22 -4.57
CA ILE A 73 -2.11 8.14 -4.48
C ILE A 73 -1.38 8.34 -5.82
N TYR A 74 -1.75 7.55 -6.84
CA TYR A 74 -1.20 7.61 -8.20
C TYR A 74 -2.21 8.16 -9.22
N ALA A 75 -3.27 8.84 -8.75
CA ALA A 75 -4.29 9.44 -9.60
C ALA A 75 -3.69 10.39 -10.65
#